data_AF-A0A2J6QWC7-F1
#
_entry.id   AF-A0A2J6QWC7-F1
#
_cell.length_a   1.000
_cell.length_b   1.000
_cell.length_c   1.000
_cell.angle_alpha   90.00
_cell.angle_beta   90.00
_cell.angle_gamma   90.00
#
_symmetry.space_group_name_H-M   'P 1'
#
loop_
_entity.id
_entity.type
_entity.pdbx_description
1 polymer ?
#
loop_
_entity_poly.entity_id
_entity_poly.type
_entity_poly.pdbx_seq_one_letter_code
_entity_poly.pdbx_strand_id
1 'polypeptide(L)'
;MGREITDRMIFVPTGEQSKQLIIEAGLPLGSIDALPPIKVIETKMGGVTALHVATGLQDLGLEGLRESLDIAFDGADEIDEDLNCIKGGGACLYQEKLVATSAKKFVCVADYRKLQPRLLTAWKTIPIEIEKNAAPKVKRELITLGSTGPKIRQGGGAKAGPVVTDNGFWIMDAPFPPLLLKSDLKGHDKGDGEHGTWEVHNLGRRLKRIVGVFEVGLFHGRNGFQVAAAGEEGGGQKPVAAYFGMEDGEVEVRTAKEVHGVKSMP
;
A
#
# COMPACT_ATOMS: atom_id res chain seq x y z
N MET A 1 -22.69 -18.74 14.11
CA MET A 1 -21.49 -19.30 13.46
C MET A 1 -20.43 -18.26 13.12
N GLY A 2 -20.75 -17.01 12.75
CA GLY A 2 -19.70 -16.01 12.39
C GLY A 2 -18.89 -15.41 13.56
N ARG A 3 -19.54 -15.13 14.70
CA ARG A 3 -18.92 -14.39 15.83
C ARG A 3 -17.72 -15.12 16.47
N GLU A 4 -17.83 -16.44 16.68
CA GLU A 4 -16.74 -17.26 17.24
C GLU A 4 -15.46 -17.25 16.38
N ILE A 5 -15.58 -17.03 15.08
CA ILE A 5 -14.43 -16.93 14.16
C ILE A 5 -13.79 -15.54 14.27
N THR A 6 -14.61 -14.48 14.31
CA THR A 6 -14.14 -13.09 14.37
C THR A 6 -13.56 -12.70 15.74
N ASP A 7 -13.94 -13.40 16.81
CA ASP A 7 -13.40 -13.16 18.17
C ASP A 7 -11.89 -13.47 18.28
N ARG A 8 -11.33 -14.21 17.31
CA ARG A 8 -9.89 -14.50 17.20
C ARG A 8 -9.18 -13.63 16.16
N MET A 9 -9.88 -12.67 15.55
CA MET A 9 -9.35 -11.77 14.52
C MET A 9 -9.21 -10.36 15.07
N ILE A 10 -8.15 -9.67 14.66
CA ILE A 10 -7.93 -8.26 14.96
C ILE A 10 -8.13 -7.47 13.66
N PHE A 11 -9.06 -6.52 13.68
CA PHE A 11 -9.36 -5.69 12.51
C PHE A 11 -8.59 -4.37 12.63
N VAL A 12 -7.57 -4.18 11.78
CA VAL A 12 -6.76 -2.97 11.74
C VAL A 12 -7.33 -2.01 10.68
N PRO A 13 -7.86 -0.84 11.06
CA PRO A 13 -8.37 0.11 10.09
C PRO A 13 -7.23 0.79 9.33
N THR A 14 -7.49 1.10 8.06
CA THR A 14 -6.58 1.85 7.18
C THR A 14 -7.01 3.31 6.98
N GLY A 15 -8.07 3.75 7.67
CA GLY A 15 -8.56 5.12 7.67
C GLY A 15 -9.78 5.27 8.57
N GLU A 16 -10.24 6.51 8.78
CA GLU A 16 -11.33 6.78 9.74
C GLU A 16 -12.67 6.12 9.33
N GLN A 17 -12.93 5.99 8.03
CA GLN A 17 -14.14 5.33 7.53
C GLN A 17 -14.16 3.82 7.83
N SER A 18 -13.05 3.12 7.61
CA SER A 18 -12.97 1.68 7.89
C SER A 18 -13.01 1.41 9.39
N LYS A 19 -12.40 2.28 10.21
CA LYS A 19 -12.51 2.24 11.67
C LYS A 19 -13.95 2.35 12.15
N GLN A 20 -14.73 3.30 11.62
CA GLN A 20 -16.12 3.47 12.01
C GLN A 20 -16.97 2.24 11.64
N LEU A 21 -16.77 1.66 10.45
CA LEU A 21 -17.45 0.43 10.03
C LEU A 21 -17.15 -0.76 10.95
N ILE A 22 -15.89 -0.93 11.37
CA ILE A 22 -15.49 -1.99 12.31
C ILE A 22 -16.22 -1.82 13.65
N ILE A 23 -16.29 -0.59 14.16
CA ILE A 23 -16.99 -0.25 15.41
C ILE A 23 -18.50 -0.54 15.29
N GLU A 24 -19.14 -0.09 14.20
CA GLU A 24 -20.57 -0.29 13.95
C GLU A 24 -20.95 -1.77 13.80
N ALA A 25 -20.05 -2.57 13.21
CA ALA A 25 -20.22 -4.02 13.09
C ALA A 25 -19.98 -4.77 14.43
N GLY A 26 -19.52 -4.07 15.47
CA GLY A 26 -19.18 -4.67 16.76
C GLY A 26 -18.00 -5.65 16.69
N LEU A 27 -17.05 -5.38 15.78
CA LEU A 27 -15.86 -6.21 15.57
C LEU A 27 -14.68 -5.73 16.42
N PRO A 28 -13.75 -6.62 16.83
CA PRO A 28 -12.57 -6.23 17.61
C PRO A 28 -11.64 -5.29 16.83
N LEU A 29 -11.54 -4.03 17.28
CA LEU A 29 -10.67 -3.02 16.68
C LEU A 29 -9.23 -3.17 17.17
N GLY A 30 -8.28 -3.20 16.25
CA GLY A 30 -6.84 -3.17 16.53
C GLY A 30 -6.14 -1.92 16.02
N SER A 31 -4.87 -1.77 16.40
CA SER A 31 -3.95 -0.79 15.83
C SER A 31 -2.70 -1.51 15.34
N ILE A 32 -2.14 -1.07 14.21
CA ILE A 32 -0.88 -1.61 13.71
C ILE A 32 0.29 -1.36 14.68
N ASP A 33 0.25 -0.25 15.41
CA ASP A 33 1.28 0.09 16.41
C ASP A 33 1.19 -0.80 17.66
N ALA A 34 0.05 -1.43 17.88
CA ALA A 34 -0.14 -2.41 18.95
C ALA A 34 0.32 -3.82 18.54
N LEU A 35 0.87 -3.98 17.33
CA LEU A 35 1.25 -5.27 16.78
C LEU A 35 2.75 -5.36 16.44
N PRO A 36 3.42 -6.45 16.86
CA PRO A 36 2.88 -7.48 17.75
C PRO A 36 2.67 -6.96 19.16
N PRO A 37 2.01 -7.72 20.03
CA PRO A 37 2.24 -7.58 21.46
C PRO A 37 3.74 -7.72 21.72
N ILE A 38 4.43 -6.57 21.88
CA ILE A 38 5.80 -6.54 22.36
C ILE A 38 5.74 -7.23 23.72
N LYS A 39 6.53 -8.29 23.89
CA LYS A 39 6.75 -8.85 25.22
C LYS A 39 7.53 -7.79 25.99
N VAL A 40 6.79 -6.86 26.63
CA VAL A 40 7.40 -5.82 27.45
C VAL A 40 8.21 -6.55 28.50
N ILE A 41 9.52 -6.53 28.36
CA ILE A 41 10.40 -6.96 29.44
C ILE A 41 10.15 -5.93 30.53
N GLU A 42 9.44 -6.32 31.59
CA GLU A 42 9.24 -5.50 32.79
C GLU A 42 10.62 -5.16 33.36
N THR A 43 11.19 -4.05 32.89
CA THR A 43 12.32 -3.42 33.54
C THR A 43 11.76 -2.69 34.75
N LYS A 44 12.21 -3.09 35.95
CA LYS A 44 11.77 -2.53 37.23
C LYS A 44 11.69 -1.00 37.15
N MET A 45 10.47 -0.49 37.26
CA MET A 45 10.11 0.91 37.07
C MET A 45 10.94 1.86 37.95
N GLY A 46 11.60 2.83 37.30
CA GLY A 46 12.03 4.10 37.86
C GLY A 46 11.75 5.19 36.83
N GLY A 47 11.29 6.36 37.25
CA GLY A 47 10.74 7.46 36.41
C GLY A 47 11.70 8.15 35.44
N VAL A 48 12.56 7.39 34.75
CA VAL A 48 13.66 7.87 33.90
C VAL A 48 13.45 7.54 32.41
N THR A 49 12.34 6.88 32.04
CA THR A 49 12.13 6.35 30.68
C THR A 49 11.96 7.43 29.61
N ALA A 50 11.20 8.51 29.86
CA ALA A 50 11.02 9.58 28.87
C ALA A 50 12.33 10.33 28.58
N LEU A 51 13.16 10.55 29.61
CA LEU A 51 14.47 11.19 29.45
C LEU A 51 15.46 10.25 28.76
N HIS A 52 15.45 8.95 29.07
CA HIS A 52 16.32 7.96 28.42
C HIS A 52 15.99 7.75 26.93
N VAL A 53 14.71 7.77 26.54
CA VAL A 53 14.33 7.75 25.11
C VAL A 53 14.75 9.05 24.41
N ALA A 54 14.52 10.21 25.02
CA ALA A 54 14.90 11.51 24.45
C ALA A 54 16.43 11.72 24.35
N THR A 55 17.21 11.03 25.17
CA THR A 55 18.69 11.10 25.19
C THR A 55 19.36 9.94 24.43
N GLY A 56 18.58 9.00 23.87
CA GLY A 56 19.10 7.83 23.16
C GLY A 56 19.73 6.76 24.06
N LEU A 57 19.56 6.86 25.39
CA LEU A 57 20.01 5.87 26.38
C LEU A 57 19.11 4.63 26.41
N GLN A 58 17.88 4.75 25.92
CA GLN A 58 16.95 3.64 25.73
C GLN A 58 16.39 3.74 24.30
N ASP A 59 16.52 2.67 23.52
CA ASP A 59 15.77 2.52 22.26
C ASP A 59 14.25 2.54 22.58
N LEU A 60 13.36 2.64 21.60
CA LEU A 60 11.90 2.69 21.76
C LEU A 60 11.28 1.42 22.41
N GLY A 61 12.07 0.58 23.08
CA GLY A 61 11.65 -0.70 23.63
C GLY A 61 11.38 -1.73 22.54
N LEU A 62 12.00 -1.58 21.36
CA LEU A 62 11.79 -2.41 20.19
C LEU A 62 12.61 -3.71 20.20
N GLU A 63 13.14 -4.12 21.35
CA GLU A 63 13.82 -5.41 21.49
C GLU A 63 12.81 -6.56 21.32
N GLY A 64 12.75 -7.13 20.11
CA GLY A 64 11.90 -8.27 19.80
C GLY A 64 11.52 -8.34 18.32
N LEU A 65 11.18 -9.54 17.85
CA LEU A 65 10.61 -9.76 16.52
C LEU A 65 9.22 -9.15 16.45
N ARG A 66 8.96 -8.28 15.46
CA ARG A 66 7.60 -7.84 15.20
C ARG A 66 6.81 -8.99 14.57
N GLU A 67 5.82 -9.59 15.25
CA GLU A 67 4.96 -10.58 14.61
C GLU A 67 4.17 -9.91 13.47
N SER A 68 4.38 -10.42 12.27
CA SER A 68 3.60 -10.06 11.08
C SER A 68 2.13 -10.45 11.27
N LEU A 69 1.22 -9.60 10.79
CA LEU A 69 -0.19 -9.94 10.61
C LEU A 69 -0.32 -11.22 9.79
N ASP A 70 -1.22 -12.13 10.15
CA ASP A 70 -1.41 -13.34 9.36
C ASP A 70 -2.08 -13.04 8.01
N ILE A 71 -3.06 -12.13 8.02
CA ILE A 71 -3.81 -11.74 6.83
C ILE A 71 -4.30 -10.29 6.92
N ALA A 72 -4.30 -9.61 5.77
CA ALA A 72 -4.92 -8.31 5.55
C ALA A 72 -5.88 -8.42 4.37
N PHE A 73 -7.04 -7.78 4.50
CA PHE A 73 -8.02 -7.62 3.43
C PHE A 73 -8.19 -6.14 3.13
N ASP A 74 -8.19 -5.78 1.85
CA ASP A 74 -8.41 -4.40 1.42
C ASP A 74 -8.99 -4.35 0.00
N GLY A 75 -9.53 -3.21 -0.39
CA GLY A 75 -9.95 -2.94 -1.76
C GLY A 75 -8.80 -2.43 -2.64
N ALA A 76 -9.11 -2.21 -3.91
CA ALA A 76 -8.22 -1.49 -4.83
C ALA A 76 -9.03 -0.58 -5.75
N ASP A 77 -8.39 0.51 -6.20
CA ASP A 77 -8.96 1.39 -7.21
C ASP A 77 -8.91 0.73 -8.59
N GLU A 78 -7.87 -0.07 -8.84
CA GLU A 78 -7.65 -0.89 -10.04
C GLU A 78 -6.63 -2.01 -9.78
N ILE A 79 -6.79 -3.16 -10.44
CA ILE A 79 -5.94 -4.35 -10.31
C ILE A 79 -5.60 -4.87 -11.73
N ASP A 80 -4.32 -5.16 -11.99
CA ASP A 80 -3.88 -5.76 -13.26
C ASP A 80 -3.82 -7.30 -13.25
N GLU A 81 -3.55 -7.91 -14.40
CA GLU A 81 -3.48 -9.37 -14.58
C GLU A 81 -2.39 -10.06 -13.74
N ASP A 82 -1.36 -9.33 -13.34
CA ASP A 82 -0.34 -9.88 -12.47
C ASP A 82 -0.68 -9.65 -10.99
N LEU A 83 -1.78 -8.98 -10.66
CA LEU A 83 -2.21 -8.52 -9.33
C LEU A 83 -1.45 -7.31 -8.79
N ASN A 84 -0.80 -6.48 -9.61
CA ASN A 84 -0.40 -5.17 -9.10
C ASN A 84 -1.65 -4.30 -8.94
N CYS A 85 -1.64 -3.36 -7.99
CA CYS A 85 -2.80 -2.53 -7.71
C CYS A 85 -2.46 -1.04 -7.76
N ILE A 86 -3.44 -0.25 -8.21
CA ILE A 86 -3.54 1.15 -7.81
C ILE A 86 -4.48 1.23 -6.61
N LYS A 87 -4.03 1.95 -5.58
CA LYS A 87 -4.76 2.27 -4.36
C LYS A 87 -4.56 3.75 -4.00
N GLY A 88 -5.31 4.24 -3.02
CA GLY A 88 -5.23 5.62 -2.57
C GLY A 88 -6.31 6.55 -3.09
N GLY A 89 -7.38 6.05 -3.72
CA GLY A 89 -8.58 6.81 -4.05
C GLY A 89 -9.19 7.50 -2.82
N GLY A 90 -9.17 6.82 -1.66
CA GLY A 90 -9.58 7.34 -0.36
C GLY A 90 -8.53 8.20 0.36
N ALA A 91 -7.35 8.44 -0.22
CA ALA A 91 -6.23 9.17 0.38
C ALA A 91 -5.60 8.52 1.64
N CYS A 92 -5.72 7.19 1.75
CA CYS A 92 -5.19 6.37 2.86
C CYS A 92 -3.99 5.49 2.47
N LEU A 93 -3.39 5.71 1.29
CA LEU A 93 -2.47 4.77 0.64
C LEU A 93 -1.26 4.34 1.49
N TYR A 94 -0.76 5.22 2.35
CA TYR A 94 0.36 4.87 3.22
C TYR A 94 -0.05 3.83 4.28
N GLN A 95 -1.17 4.05 4.97
CA GLN A 95 -1.65 3.12 6.01
C GLN A 95 -2.06 1.79 5.38
N GLU A 96 -2.75 1.83 4.24
CA GLU A 96 -3.08 0.65 3.44
C GLU A 96 -1.81 -0.16 3.10
N LYS A 97 -0.75 0.52 2.65
CA LYS A 97 0.51 -0.14 2.28
C LYS A 97 1.23 -0.69 3.51
N LEU A 98 1.26 0.05 4.60
CA LEU A 98 1.88 -0.37 5.85
C LEU A 98 1.24 -1.66 6.38
N VAL A 99 -0.09 -1.75 6.36
CA VAL A 99 -0.84 -2.96 6.74
C VAL A 99 -0.52 -4.11 5.78
N ALA A 100 -0.57 -3.88 4.46
CA ALA A 100 -0.25 -4.92 3.47
C ALA A 100 1.17 -5.48 3.65
N THR A 101 2.17 -4.60 3.82
CA THR A 101 3.57 -5.00 4.04
C THR A 101 3.84 -5.55 5.43
N SER A 102 2.87 -5.49 6.35
CA SER A 102 2.96 -6.14 7.66
C SER A 102 2.28 -7.51 7.67
N ALA A 103 1.58 -7.88 6.59
CA ALA A 103 0.80 -9.12 6.52
C ALA A 103 1.45 -10.22 5.68
N LYS A 104 1.50 -11.44 6.22
CA LYS A 104 1.93 -12.65 5.49
C LYS A 104 1.06 -12.91 4.26
N LYS A 105 -0.24 -12.57 4.34
CA LYS A 105 -1.20 -12.66 3.25
C LYS A 105 -1.91 -11.32 3.09
N PHE A 106 -1.77 -10.69 1.93
CA PHE A 106 -2.61 -9.57 1.55
C PHE A 106 -3.61 -10.06 0.50
N VAL A 107 -4.91 -9.87 0.74
CA VAL A 107 -5.99 -10.27 -0.17
C VAL A 107 -6.78 -9.05 -0.60
N CYS A 108 -6.91 -8.85 -1.91
CA CYS A 108 -7.78 -7.81 -2.45
C CYS A 108 -9.22 -8.30 -2.57
N VAL A 109 -10.19 -7.44 -2.24
CA VAL A 109 -11.62 -7.68 -2.49
C VAL A 109 -12.18 -6.50 -3.26
N ALA A 110 -12.74 -6.75 -4.43
CA ALA A 110 -13.15 -5.72 -5.37
C ALA A 110 -14.37 -6.15 -6.19
N ASP A 111 -15.01 -5.22 -6.89
CA ASP A 111 -15.96 -5.57 -7.95
C ASP A 111 -15.23 -5.82 -9.28
N TYR A 112 -15.87 -6.55 -10.20
CA TYR A 112 -15.28 -6.96 -11.48
C TYR A 112 -14.70 -5.81 -12.32
N ARG A 113 -15.20 -4.57 -12.18
CA ARG A 113 -14.71 -3.41 -12.96
C ARG A 113 -13.29 -3.02 -12.58
N LYS A 114 -12.84 -3.41 -11.39
CA LYS A 114 -11.50 -3.13 -10.87
C LYS A 114 -10.45 -4.00 -11.53
N LEU A 115 -10.81 -5.16 -12.09
CA LEU A 115 -9.89 -5.99 -12.87
C LEU A 115 -9.71 -5.38 -14.26
N GLN A 116 -8.48 -5.03 -14.60
CA GLN A 116 -8.11 -4.47 -15.89
C GLN A 116 -6.92 -5.23 -16.48
N PRO A 117 -6.75 -5.26 -17.82
CA PRO A 117 -5.57 -5.87 -18.40
C PRO A 117 -4.29 -5.22 -17.88
N ARG A 118 -4.26 -3.88 -17.82
CA ARG A 118 -3.12 -3.09 -17.34
C ARG A 118 -3.58 -2.00 -16.39
N LEU A 119 -2.71 -1.62 -15.47
CA LEU A 119 -2.91 -0.43 -14.66
C LEU A 119 -2.95 0.83 -15.55
N LEU A 120 -3.69 1.83 -15.10
CA LEU A 120 -4.03 3.06 -15.80
C LEU A 120 -5.02 2.92 -16.97
N THR A 121 -5.84 1.87 -16.96
CA THR A 121 -6.84 1.58 -18.03
C THR A 121 -8.20 2.18 -17.74
N ALA A 122 -8.80 1.90 -16.59
CA ALA A 122 -10.05 2.50 -16.12
C ALA A 122 -9.76 3.63 -15.13
N TRP A 123 -8.82 3.41 -14.19
CA TRP A 123 -8.39 4.41 -13.22
C TRP A 123 -7.23 5.23 -13.78
N LYS A 124 -7.36 6.55 -13.98
CA LYS A 124 -6.45 7.31 -14.87
C LYS A 124 -5.24 7.97 -14.21
N THR A 125 -5.04 7.81 -12.91
CA THR A 125 -3.95 8.49 -12.19
C THR A 125 -3.31 7.58 -11.16
N ILE A 126 -2.02 7.78 -10.86
CA ILE A 126 -1.39 7.19 -9.69
C ILE A 126 -1.54 8.20 -8.55
N PRO A 127 -2.22 7.87 -7.43
CA PRO A 127 -2.20 8.70 -6.23
C PRO A 127 -0.79 8.69 -5.61
N ILE A 128 -0.24 9.85 -5.29
CA ILE A 128 1.09 9.96 -4.67
C ILE A 128 0.97 10.87 -3.46
N GLU A 129 1.32 10.35 -2.29
CA GLU A 129 1.39 11.11 -1.05
C GLU A 129 2.70 11.88 -1.00
N ILE A 130 2.64 13.20 -0.81
CA ILE A 130 3.77 14.11 -0.97
C ILE A 130 3.87 15.15 0.14
N GLU A 131 5.10 15.58 0.40
CA GLU A 131 5.40 16.72 1.24
C GLU A 131 4.94 18.03 0.56
N LYS A 132 4.31 18.91 1.35
CA LYS A 132 3.60 20.10 0.89
C LYS A 132 4.52 21.13 0.23
N ASN A 133 5.67 21.41 0.86
CA ASN A 133 6.67 22.35 0.37
C ASN A 133 7.39 21.85 -0.90
N ALA A 134 7.44 20.53 -1.11
CA ALA A 134 8.05 19.87 -2.25
C ALA A 134 7.08 19.76 -3.45
N ALA A 135 5.80 20.12 -3.31
CA ALA A 135 4.79 19.96 -4.36
C ALA A 135 5.22 20.52 -5.74
N PRO A 136 5.81 21.74 -5.86
CA PRO A 136 6.27 22.24 -7.16
C PRO A 136 7.38 21.38 -7.77
N LYS A 137 8.31 20.89 -6.95
CA LYS A 137 9.42 20.04 -7.37
C LYS A 137 8.92 18.67 -7.82
N VAL A 138 8.09 18.02 -7.00
CA VAL A 138 7.51 16.71 -7.32
C VAL A 138 6.71 16.79 -8.62
N LYS A 139 5.88 17.82 -8.78
CA LYS A 139 5.12 18.05 -10.03
C LYS A 139 6.04 18.10 -11.25
N ARG A 140 7.16 18.83 -11.17
CA ARG A 140 8.11 18.96 -12.27
C ARG A 140 8.79 17.65 -12.60
N GLU A 141 9.22 16.89 -11.59
CA GLU A 141 9.83 15.57 -11.80
C GLU A 141 8.84 14.58 -12.44
N LEU A 142 7.58 14.57 -11.99
CA LEU A 142 6.55 13.72 -12.59
C LEU A 142 6.33 14.05 -14.08
N ILE A 143 6.31 15.33 -14.45
CA ILE A 143 6.22 15.76 -15.85
C ILE A 143 7.43 15.25 -16.64
N THR A 144 8.65 15.35 -16.08
CA THR A 144 9.86 14.81 -16.70
C THR A 144 9.82 13.29 -16.89
N LEU A 145 9.15 12.57 -16.00
CA LEU A 145 8.96 11.12 -16.12
C LEU A 145 7.86 10.74 -17.12
N GLY A 146 7.19 11.71 -17.75
CA GLY A 146 6.14 11.47 -18.74
C GLY A 146 4.71 11.61 -18.21
N SER A 147 4.51 12.12 -16.99
CA SER A 147 3.16 12.40 -16.50
C SER A 147 2.56 13.59 -17.26
N THR A 148 1.39 13.41 -17.87
CA THR A 148 0.79 14.40 -18.78
C THR A 148 0.14 15.58 -18.06
N GLY A 149 -0.14 15.45 -16.76
CA GLY A 149 -0.85 16.49 -16.02
C GLY A 149 -1.02 16.20 -14.53
N PRO A 150 0.07 16.07 -13.76
CA PRO A 150 -0.01 15.83 -12.32
C PRO A 150 -0.65 17.00 -11.58
N LYS A 151 -1.60 16.71 -10.69
CA LYS A 151 -2.42 17.70 -9.98
C LYS A 151 -2.56 17.38 -8.51
N ILE A 152 -2.56 18.41 -7.66
CA ILE A 152 -2.91 18.26 -6.24
C ILE A 152 -4.40 17.95 -6.15
N ARG A 153 -4.73 16.85 -5.47
CA ARG A 153 -6.12 16.45 -5.21
C ARG A 153 -6.79 17.48 -4.30
N GLN A 154 -7.93 17.99 -4.73
CA GLN A 154 -8.72 18.96 -3.95
C GLN A 154 -9.74 18.23 -3.07
N GLY A 155 -10.06 18.78 -1.90
CA GLY A 155 -11.04 18.24 -0.95
C GLY A 155 -12.50 18.34 -1.42
N GLY A 156 -12.74 18.91 -2.61
CA GLY A 156 -14.07 19.05 -3.19
C GLY A 156 -14.99 19.95 -2.38
N GLY A 157 -16.30 19.68 -2.42
CA GLY A 157 -17.31 20.48 -1.72
C GLY A 157 -17.26 20.38 -0.20
N ALA A 158 -16.65 19.31 0.35
CA ALA A 158 -16.56 19.09 1.79
C ALA A 158 -15.48 19.96 2.47
N LYS A 159 -14.44 20.37 1.72
CA LYS A 159 -13.33 21.16 2.25
C LYS A 159 -12.64 21.95 1.14
N ALA A 160 -12.51 23.26 1.36
CA ALA A 160 -11.71 24.11 0.48
C ALA A 160 -10.21 23.77 0.58
N GLY A 161 -9.55 23.68 -0.57
CA GLY A 161 -8.11 23.42 -0.68
C GLY A 161 -7.74 21.93 -0.84
N PRO A 162 -6.44 21.60 -0.72
CA PRO A 162 -5.94 20.24 -0.93
C PRO A 162 -6.50 19.21 0.06
N VAL A 163 -6.66 17.97 -0.40
CA VAL A 163 -6.80 16.81 0.48
C VAL A 163 -5.56 16.72 1.36
N VAL A 164 -5.79 16.56 2.66
CA VAL A 164 -4.74 16.30 3.64
C VAL A 164 -4.97 14.90 4.16
N THR A 165 -3.97 14.04 4.03
CA THR A 165 -4.03 12.65 4.52
C THR A 165 -3.98 12.62 6.04
N ASP A 166 -4.29 11.46 6.64
CA ASP A 166 -4.18 11.25 8.08
C ASP A 166 -2.74 11.44 8.59
N ASN A 167 -1.74 11.28 7.72
CA ASN A 167 -0.33 11.53 8.02
C ASN A 167 0.08 13.00 7.82
N GLY A 168 -0.87 13.87 7.47
CA GLY A 168 -0.64 15.30 7.30
C GLY A 168 0.01 15.71 5.97
N PHE A 169 0.10 14.81 4.99
CA PHE A 169 0.66 15.08 3.66
C PHE A 169 -0.43 15.45 2.64
N TRP A 170 -0.05 15.81 1.42
CA TRP A 170 -0.99 16.03 0.31
C TRP A 170 -0.99 14.85 -0.65
N ILE A 171 -2.09 14.68 -1.40
CA ILE A 171 -2.13 13.76 -2.54
C ILE A 171 -1.92 14.53 -3.84
N MET A 172 -0.98 14.05 -4.67
CA MET A 172 -0.84 14.42 -6.07
C MET A 172 -1.26 13.25 -6.95
N ASP A 173 -2.29 13.47 -7.77
CA ASP A 173 -2.75 12.52 -8.78
C ASP A 173 -1.94 12.69 -10.06
N ALA A 174 -1.17 11.67 -10.43
CA ALA A 174 -0.26 11.70 -11.57
C ALA A 174 -0.77 10.80 -12.71
N PRO A 175 -1.30 11.35 -13.82
CA PRO A 175 -1.67 10.53 -14.98
C PRO A 175 -0.44 10.08 -15.76
N PHE A 176 -0.42 8.84 -16.19
CA PHE A 176 0.56 8.26 -17.12
C PHE A 176 -0.19 7.40 -18.17
N PRO A 177 0.46 7.03 -19.28
CA PRO A 177 -0.06 5.96 -20.15
C PRO A 177 -0.24 4.63 -19.38
N PRO A 178 -1.08 3.70 -19.89
CA PRO A 178 -1.18 2.36 -19.34
C PRO A 178 0.19 1.71 -19.11
N LEU A 179 0.37 1.13 -17.93
CA LEU A 179 1.66 0.55 -17.52
C LEU A 179 1.84 -0.83 -18.13
N LEU A 180 3.08 -1.15 -18.49
CA LEU A 180 3.47 -2.45 -19.01
C LEU A 180 3.63 -3.46 -17.87
N LEU A 181 3.20 -4.69 -18.10
CA LEU A 181 3.64 -5.83 -17.32
C LEU A 181 5.01 -6.29 -17.79
N LYS A 182 5.68 -7.08 -16.95
CA LYS A 182 6.95 -7.71 -17.34
C LYS A 182 6.82 -8.58 -18.59
N SER A 183 5.66 -9.21 -18.81
CA SER A 183 5.38 -10.01 -20.01
C SER A 183 5.24 -9.19 -21.29
N ASP A 184 5.05 -7.87 -21.20
CA ASP A 184 4.90 -7.01 -22.39
C ASP A 184 6.24 -6.53 -22.94
N LEU A 185 7.30 -6.59 -22.13
CA LEU A 185 8.63 -6.15 -22.51
C LEU A 185 9.18 -7.09 -23.60
N LYS A 186 9.62 -6.50 -24.72
CA LYS A 186 10.13 -7.23 -25.88
C LYS A 186 11.56 -6.80 -26.22
N GLY A 187 12.38 -7.76 -26.64
CA GLY A 187 13.75 -7.49 -27.09
C GLY A 187 14.60 -6.86 -25.99
N HIS A 188 15.04 -5.62 -26.22
CA HIS A 188 15.90 -4.87 -25.29
C HIS A 188 15.14 -3.80 -24.47
N ASP A 189 13.81 -3.72 -24.58
CA ASP A 189 13.01 -2.79 -23.79
C ASP A 189 13.11 -3.14 -22.29
N LYS A 190 13.54 -2.16 -21.50
CA LYS A 190 13.71 -2.28 -20.05
C LYS A 190 12.47 -1.83 -19.28
N GLY A 191 11.50 -1.18 -19.94
CA GLY A 191 10.34 -0.59 -19.28
C GLY A 191 10.69 0.52 -18.29
N ASP A 192 11.73 1.30 -18.56
CA ASP A 192 12.29 2.34 -17.69
C ASP A 192 11.92 3.77 -18.12
N GLY A 193 10.94 3.90 -19.02
CA GLY A 193 10.43 5.19 -19.50
C GLY A 193 11.12 5.73 -20.74
N GLU A 194 12.21 5.13 -21.25
CA GLU A 194 12.95 5.62 -22.43
C GLU A 194 12.05 5.78 -23.68
N HIS A 195 11.04 4.93 -23.81
CA HIS A 195 10.07 4.95 -24.91
C HIS A 195 8.71 5.55 -24.53
N GLY A 196 8.64 6.35 -23.47
CA GLY A 196 7.41 7.01 -23.00
C GLY A 196 6.39 6.05 -22.37
N THR A 197 6.76 4.78 -22.17
CA THR A 197 5.99 3.76 -21.48
C THR A 197 6.83 3.19 -20.35
N TRP A 198 6.15 2.76 -19.28
CA TRP A 198 6.79 2.29 -18.07
C TRP A 198 6.29 0.91 -17.70
N GLU A 199 7.20 0.05 -17.25
CA GLU A 199 6.83 -1.14 -16.50
C GLU A 199 6.47 -0.75 -15.05
N VAL A 200 5.47 -1.44 -14.48
CA VAL A 200 4.87 -1.11 -13.18
C VAL A 200 5.92 -0.98 -12.06
N HIS A 201 6.78 -1.97 -11.90
CA HIS A 201 7.80 -1.99 -10.84
C HIS A 201 8.86 -0.89 -11.02
N ASN A 202 9.29 -0.64 -12.26
CA ASN A 202 10.27 0.40 -12.56
C ASN A 202 9.74 1.81 -12.27
N LEU A 203 8.52 2.13 -12.71
CA LEU A 203 7.91 3.42 -12.40
C LEU A 203 7.70 3.58 -10.89
N GLY A 204 7.15 2.58 -10.23
CA GLY A 204 6.93 2.61 -8.77
C GLY A 204 8.22 2.90 -7.99
N ARG A 205 9.32 2.21 -8.31
CA ARG A 205 10.64 2.50 -7.72
C ARG A 205 11.14 3.91 -8.03
N ARG A 206 10.97 4.37 -9.28
CA ARG A 206 11.43 5.70 -9.69
C ARG A 206 10.67 6.83 -8.97
N LEU A 207 9.35 6.66 -8.81
CA LEU A 207 8.47 7.59 -8.10
C LEU A 207 8.83 7.67 -6.61
N LYS A 208 9.00 6.52 -5.95
CA LYS A 208 9.32 6.45 -4.51
C LYS A 208 10.65 7.12 -4.16
N ARG A 209 11.59 7.21 -5.11
CA ARG A 209 12.92 7.86 -4.92
C ARG A 209 12.90 9.39 -5.07
N ILE A 210 11.79 9.99 -5.49
CA ILE A 210 11.70 11.45 -5.64
C ILE A 210 11.71 12.09 -4.25
N VAL A 211 12.69 12.97 -3.97
CA VAL A 211 12.69 13.76 -2.72
C VAL A 211 11.43 14.61 -2.65
N GLY A 212 10.63 14.40 -1.60
CA GLY A 212 9.31 15.00 -1.41
C GLY A 212 8.14 14.03 -1.62
N VAL A 213 8.38 12.86 -2.21
CA VAL A 213 7.39 11.77 -2.21
C VAL A 213 7.47 11.01 -0.89
N PHE A 214 6.35 10.99 -0.17
CA PHE A 214 6.20 10.20 1.04
C PHE A 214 5.85 8.75 0.70
N GLU A 215 4.81 8.51 -0.11
CA GLU A 215 4.43 7.17 -0.56
C GLU A 215 3.67 7.21 -1.91
N VAL A 216 3.63 6.08 -2.63
CA VAL A 216 3.04 5.93 -3.96
C VAL A 216 1.92 4.90 -3.90
N GLY A 217 0.76 5.24 -4.46
CA GLY A 217 -0.41 4.36 -4.55
C GLY A 217 -0.27 3.16 -5.49
N LEU A 218 0.94 2.84 -5.97
CA LEU A 218 1.25 1.60 -6.68
C LEU A 218 1.67 0.52 -5.69
N PHE A 219 0.92 -0.57 -5.64
CA PHE A 219 1.17 -1.76 -4.85
C PHE A 219 1.73 -2.83 -5.79
N HIS A 220 3.03 -3.03 -5.76
CA HIS A 220 3.76 -3.81 -6.75
C HIS A 220 4.93 -4.58 -6.12
N GLY A 221 5.60 -5.43 -6.92
CA GLY A 221 6.76 -6.20 -6.48
C GLY A 221 6.36 -7.52 -5.83
N ARG A 222 6.95 -7.85 -4.68
CA ARG A 222 6.71 -9.13 -4.00
C ARG A 222 5.39 -9.16 -3.24
N ASN A 223 4.76 -10.33 -3.21
CA ASN A 223 3.68 -10.66 -2.28
C ASN A 223 4.23 -11.30 -0.99
N GLY A 224 3.38 -11.46 0.02
CA GLY A 224 3.81 -11.96 1.33
C GLY A 224 4.40 -13.39 1.31
N PHE A 225 3.94 -14.26 0.40
CA PHE A 225 4.55 -15.59 0.23
C PHE A 225 5.97 -15.53 -0.32
N GLN A 226 6.23 -14.63 -1.26
CA GLN A 226 7.57 -14.43 -1.82
C GLN A 226 8.54 -13.80 -0.82
N VAL A 227 8.06 -12.90 0.04
CA VAL A 227 8.85 -12.35 1.16
C VAL A 227 9.22 -13.45 2.15
N ALA A 228 8.24 -14.24 2.59
CA ALA A 228 8.46 -15.36 3.50
C ALA A 228 9.43 -16.41 2.90
N ALA A 229 9.29 -16.74 1.61
CA ALA A 229 10.18 -17.68 0.92
C ALA A 229 11.63 -17.17 0.79
N ALA A 230 11.84 -15.84 0.84
CA ALA A 230 13.17 -15.24 0.87
C ALA A 230 13.81 -15.24 2.26
N GLY A 231 13.09 -15.69 3.30
CA GLY A 231 13.54 -15.64 4.69
C GLY A 231 13.53 -14.23 5.27
N GLU A 232 12.79 -13.31 4.65
CA GLU A 232 12.65 -11.93 5.12
C GLU A 232 11.42 -11.78 6.03
N GLU A 233 11.49 -10.86 6.99
CA GLU A 233 10.38 -10.53 7.87
C GLU A 233 9.36 -9.61 7.20
N GLY A 234 8.11 -9.71 7.65
CA GLY A 234 7.00 -8.89 7.18
C GLY A 234 6.23 -9.50 6.01
N GLY A 235 5.61 -8.63 5.23
CA GLY A 235 4.69 -8.93 4.14
C GLY A 235 5.12 -8.31 2.82
N GLY A 236 4.39 -8.63 1.77
CA GLY A 236 4.58 -8.05 0.45
C GLY A 236 3.59 -6.91 0.18
N GLN A 237 3.96 -5.97 -0.69
CA GLN A 237 3.04 -4.92 -1.14
C GLN A 237 1.92 -5.48 -2.02
N LYS A 238 2.17 -6.63 -2.65
CA LYS A 238 1.27 -7.20 -3.66
C LYS A 238 0.32 -8.24 -3.05
N PRO A 239 -0.96 -8.28 -3.46
CA PRO A 239 -1.87 -9.33 -3.04
C PRO A 239 -1.37 -10.73 -3.42
N VAL A 240 -1.65 -11.70 -2.54
CA VAL A 240 -1.52 -13.13 -2.86
C VAL A 240 -2.74 -13.65 -3.62
N ALA A 241 -3.88 -12.98 -3.47
CA ALA A 241 -5.12 -13.26 -4.19
C ALA A 241 -6.00 -12.00 -4.30
N ALA A 242 -6.89 -11.98 -5.29
CA ALA A 242 -7.95 -11.00 -5.45
C ALA A 242 -9.29 -11.70 -5.73
N TYR A 243 -10.34 -11.25 -5.04
CA TYR A 243 -11.71 -11.72 -5.21
C TYR A 243 -12.52 -10.62 -5.90
N PHE A 244 -13.19 -10.97 -6.99
CA PHE A 244 -13.98 -10.05 -7.80
C PHE A 244 -15.45 -10.45 -7.77
N GLY A 245 -16.29 -9.60 -7.19
CA GLY A 245 -17.75 -9.75 -7.27
C GLY A 245 -18.24 -9.42 -8.68
N MET A 246 -18.90 -10.38 -9.33
CA MET A 246 -19.43 -10.29 -10.69
C MET A 246 -20.87 -9.76 -10.68
N GLU A 247 -21.37 -9.28 -11.83
CA GLU A 247 -22.74 -8.73 -11.94
C GLU A 247 -23.84 -9.76 -11.66
N ASP A 248 -23.58 -11.02 -11.96
CA ASP A 248 -24.49 -12.15 -11.76
C ASP A 248 -24.47 -12.69 -10.31
N GLY A 249 -23.67 -12.08 -9.43
CA GLY A 249 -23.49 -12.50 -8.04
C GLY A 249 -22.46 -13.61 -7.84
N GLU A 250 -21.82 -14.10 -8.91
CA GLU A 250 -20.67 -14.99 -8.79
C GLU A 250 -19.42 -14.26 -8.28
N VAL A 251 -18.41 -15.02 -7.86
CA VAL A 251 -17.13 -14.49 -7.42
C VAL A 251 -16.01 -15.11 -8.23
N GLU A 252 -15.32 -14.29 -9.02
CA GLU A 252 -14.10 -14.69 -9.71
C GLU A 252 -12.90 -14.52 -8.77
N VAL A 253 -12.03 -15.54 -8.71
CA VAL A 253 -10.82 -15.50 -7.89
C VAL A 253 -9.58 -15.53 -8.77
N ARG A 254 -8.67 -14.59 -8.53
CA ARG A 254 -7.33 -14.58 -9.14
C ARG A 254 -6.30 -14.77 -8.04
N THR A 255 -5.39 -15.73 -8.23
CA THR A 255 -4.27 -15.98 -7.32
C THR A 255 -2.97 -15.56 -7.97
N ALA A 256 -2.04 -15.02 -7.18
CA ALA A 256 -0.72 -14.66 -7.68
C ALA A 256 -0.04 -15.89 -8.27
N LYS A 257 0.55 -15.76 -9.46
CA LYS A 257 1.33 -16.82 -10.09
C LYS A 257 2.55 -17.14 -9.19
N GLU A 258 2.86 -18.42 -9.00
CA GLU A 258 4.08 -18.82 -8.29
C GLU A 258 5.31 -18.36 -9.07
N VAL A 259 6.03 -17.37 -8.55
CA VAL A 259 7.32 -16.97 -9.15
C VAL A 259 8.41 -17.77 -8.48
N HIS A 260 8.80 -18.88 -9.12
CA HIS A 260 10.03 -19.58 -8.77
C HIS A 260 11.24 -18.70 -9.14
N GLY A 261 12.01 -18.23 -8.16
CA GLY A 261 13.39 -17.80 -8.37
C GLY A 261 13.68 -16.34 -8.74
N VAL A 262 12.74 -15.40 -8.60
CA VAL A 262 13.08 -13.97 -8.77
C VAL A 262 13.37 -13.35 -7.41
N LYS A 263 14.65 -13.27 -7.04
CA LYS A 263 15.10 -12.31 -6.04
C LYS A 263 14.79 -10.91 -6.60
N SER A 264 13.80 -10.22 -6.04
CA SER A 264 13.71 -8.78 -6.26
C SER A 264 14.93 -8.18 -5.58
N MET A 265 15.91 -7.73 -6.37
CA MET A 265 17.03 -6.97 -5.82
C MET A 265 16.46 -5.69 -5.18
N PRO A 266 16.87 -5.36 -3.95
CA PRO A 266 16.38 -4.19 -3.20
C PRO A 266 16.52 -2.88 -3.99
#